data_AF-A0A7C2WMB3-F1
#
_entry.id   AF-A0A7C2WMB3-F1
#
_cell.length_a   1.000
_cell.length_b   1.000
_cell.length_c   1.000
_cell.angle_alpha   90.00
_cell.angle_beta   90.00
_cell.angle_gamma   90.00
#
_symmetry.space_group_name_H-M   'P 1'
#
loop_
_entity.id
_entity.type
_entity.pdbx_description
1 polymer ?
#
loop_
_entity_poly.entity_id
_entity_poly.type
_entity_poly.pdbx_seq_one_letter_code
_entity_poly.pdbx_strand_id
1 'polypeptide(L)'
;MEVDVFKIITTIFNVELNYFIAKYGKYKVYAKYPTGGLMEVRVREVHPFYTYAQWLDEFRNRLFEKSKNSKIDFEEFEKEMEGLLKLYAHLSILRECHVFSEGAERELDVHFLRPFMRFLSELDKELRSNFVERAREMSSRALDVTIKVTNAFGLPVPDAEVQVSYVRLPQLREVAKAYPLFTLKTDETGCARIRLPQPLEGGYRIDVKKYGKTAFLDVGSCNYVEVKVFDLSGLFSLFKRKISKFMSKV
;
A
#
# COMPACT_ATOMS: atom_id res chain seq x y z
N MET A 1 33.35 8.79 -5.46
CA MET A 1 32.80 10.16 -5.41
C MET A 1 32.26 10.36 -4.00
N GLU A 2 32.77 11.35 -3.26
CA GLU A 2 32.22 11.68 -1.94
C GLU A 2 30.92 12.48 -2.13
N VAL A 3 29.90 12.18 -1.34
CA VAL A 3 28.59 12.83 -1.43
C VAL A 3 28.42 13.82 -0.28
N ASP A 4 28.06 15.07 -0.58
CA ASP A 4 27.71 16.06 0.44
C ASP A 4 26.30 15.79 0.98
N VAL A 5 26.23 14.91 1.98
CA VAL A 5 24.97 14.51 2.61
C VAL A 5 24.27 15.69 3.28
N PHE A 6 25.01 16.69 3.78
CA PHE A 6 24.41 17.89 4.36
C PHE A 6 23.66 18.71 3.31
N LYS A 7 24.27 18.92 2.15
CA LYS A 7 23.61 19.56 1.00
C LYS A 7 22.37 18.77 0.55
N ILE A 8 22.44 17.45 0.56
CA ILE A 8 21.30 16.59 0.19
C ILE A 8 20.19 16.68 1.23
N ILE A 9 20.48 16.55 2.52
CA ILE A 9 19.47 16.66 3.58
C ILE A 9 18.81 18.03 3.55
N THR A 10 19.58 19.10 3.38
CA THR A 10 19.02 20.44 3.26
C THR A 10 18.14 20.58 2.02
N THR A 11 18.53 20.03 0.87
CA THR A 11 17.73 20.12 -0.37
C THR A 11 16.48 19.23 -0.32
N ILE A 12 16.62 17.94 0.02
CA ILE A 12 15.49 17.00 0.17
C ILE A 12 14.54 17.47 1.25
N PHE A 13 15.05 17.68 2.47
CA PHE A 13 14.21 17.74 3.66
C PHE A 13 13.90 19.15 4.13
N ASN A 14 14.68 20.19 3.79
CA ASN A 14 14.28 21.56 4.15
C ASN A 14 13.47 22.25 3.05
N VAL A 15 13.69 21.89 1.78
CA VAL A 15 13.01 22.55 0.64
C VAL A 15 11.84 21.72 0.14
N GLU A 16 12.05 20.46 -0.26
CA GLU A 16 11.02 19.70 -0.97
C GLU A 16 10.08 18.90 -0.04
N LEU A 17 10.62 18.26 1.02
CA LEU A 17 9.85 17.33 1.86
C LEU A 17 9.49 17.84 3.26
N ASN A 18 10.10 18.95 3.73
CA ASN A 18 9.80 19.49 5.07
C ASN A 18 8.32 19.81 5.24
N TYR A 19 7.74 20.36 4.18
CA TYR A 19 6.34 20.75 4.18
C TYR A 19 5.44 19.53 4.40
N PHE A 20 5.74 18.40 3.75
CA PHE A 20 5.00 17.17 3.93
C PHE A 20 5.10 16.65 5.37
N ILE A 21 6.32 16.60 5.92
CA ILE A 21 6.55 16.17 7.31
C ILE A 21 5.86 17.11 8.29
N ALA A 22 6.00 18.42 8.13
CA ALA A 22 5.39 19.41 9.01
C ALA A 22 3.86 19.39 8.96
N LYS A 23 3.29 19.21 7.76
CA LYS A 23 1.84 19.20 7.54
C LYS A 23 1.17 17.92 8.03
N TYR A 24 1.82 16.76 7.89
CA TYR A 24 1.20 15.46 8.17
C TYR A 24 1.82 14.70 9.34
N GLY A 25 3.01 15.08 9.83
CA GLY A 25 3.70 14.43 10.95
C GLY A 25 3.11 14.75 12.32
N LYS A 26 2.05 15.56 12.39
CA LYS A 26 1.31 15.86 13.63
C LYS A 26 -0.13 15.34 13.54
N TYR A 27 -0.72 14.97 14.68
CA TYR A 27 -2.15 14.72 14.77
C TYR A 27 -2.93 15.95 14.29
N LYS A 28 -3.94 15.73 13.45
CA LYS A 28 -4.87 16.77 13.05
C LYS A 28 -6.22 16.51 13.74
N VAL A 29 -6.95 17.57 14.05
CA VAL A 29 -8.28 17.48 14.67
C VAL A 29 -9.29 17.54 13.53
N TYR A 30 -9.89 16.40 13.16
CA TYR A 30 -10.76 16.32 11.99
C TYR A 30 -12.24 16.31 12.31
N ALA A 31 -12.63 15.95 13.54
CA ALA A 31 -14.05 15.85 13.86
C ALA A 31 -14.39 16.65 15.12
N LYS A 32 -15.31 17.59 14.93
CA LYS A 32 -16.06 18.25 16.00
C LYS A 32 -17.42 17.59 16.09
N TYR A 33 -17.68 16.87 17.17
CA TYR A 33 -19.00 16.29 17.40
C TYR A 33 -19.81 17.19 18.33
N PRO A 34 -20.99 17.68 17.92
CA PRO A 34 -21.90 18.38 18.81
C PRO A 34 -22.58 17.37 19.74
N THR A 35 -22.31 17.42 21.04
CA THR A 35 -22.88 16.46 22.02
C THR A 35 -24.25 16.85 22.56
N GLY A 36 -25.10 17.53 21.78
CA GLY A 36 -26.46 17.90 22.20
C GLY A 36 -26.56 18.86 23.40
N GLY A 37 -25.44 19.36 23.94
CA GLY A 37 -25.38 20.35 25.00
C GLY A 37 -23.96 20.90 25.15
N LEU A 38 -23.81 22.21 24.94
CA LEU A 38 -22.70 23.17 25.21
C LEU A 38 -21.21 22.75 25.09
N MET A 39 -20.87 21.49 24.83
CA MET A 39 -19.50 20.99 24.68
C MET A 39 -19.25 20.51 23.25
N GLU A 40 -18.13 20.96 22.69
CA GLU A 40 -17.55 20.40 21.46
C GLU A 40 -16.55 19.31 21.86
N VAL A 41 -16.79 18.05 21.45
CA VAL A 41 -15.74 17.02 21.55
C VAL A 41 -14.87 17.09 20.29
N ARG A 42 -13.59 17.42 20.50
CA ARG A 42 -12.56 17.43 19.45
C ARG A 42 -11.89 16.06 19.40
N VAL A 43 -12.22 15.26 18.40
CA VAL A 43 -11.52 13.98 18.18
C VAL A 43 -10.27 14.25 17.36
N ARG A 44 -9.12 13.86 17.92
CA ARG A 44 -7.85 13.84 17.19
C ARG A 44 -7.87 12.63 16.28
N GLU A 45 -7.86 12.88 14.98
CA GLU A 45 -7.78 11.83 13.97
C GLU A 45 -6.44 11.92 13.26
N VAL A 46 -5.87 10.76 12.99
CA VAL A 46 -4.56 10.68 12.35
C VAL A 46 -4.79 10.83 10.85
N HIS A 47 -4.08 11.77 10.21
CA HIS A 47 -4.15 11.89 8.75
C HIS A 47 -3.61 10.60 8.10
N PRO A 48 -4.14 10.13 6.96
CA PRO A 48 -3.64 8.95 6.27
C PRO A 48 -2.13 8.98 5.99
N PHE A 49 -1.55 10.18 5.87
CA PHE A 49 -0.11 10.35 5.62
C PHE A 49 0.79 10.42 6.85
N TYR A 50 0.24 10.37 8.07
CA TYR A 50 1.02 10.50 9.30
C TYR A 50 2.16 9.49 9.39
N THR A 51 1.85 8.21 9.11
CA THR A 51 2.85 7.13 9.19
C THR A 51 3.98 7.32 8.18
N TYR A 52 3.67 7.82 6.98
CA TYR A 52 4.69 8.09 5.96
C TYR A 52 5.53 9.31 6.31
N ALA A 53 4.92 10.34 6.92
CA ALA A 53 5.63 11.51 7.43
C ALA A 53 6.59 11.14 8.58
N GLN A 54 6.17 10.26 9.49
CA GLN A 54 7.03 9.74 10.56
C GLN A 54 8.21 8.94 10.00
N TRP A 55 7.96 8.05 9.05
CA TRP A 55 9.02 7.28 8.38
C TRP A 55 10.05 8.20 7.70
N LEU A 56 9.58 9.28 7.04
CA LEU A 56 10.46 10.27 6.41
C LEU A 56 11.32 11.02 7.43
N ASP A 57 10.76 11.38 8.58
CA ASP A 57 11.48 12.04 9.66
C ASP A 57 12.57 11.13 10.26
N GLU A 58 12.22 9.85 10.50
CA GLU A 58 13.15 8.82 10.95
C GLU A 58 14.28 8.59 9.93
N PHE A 59 13.94 8.51 8.64
CA PHE A 59 14.91 8.40 7.55
C PHE A 59 15.90 9.57 7.55
N ARG A 60 15.39 10.81 7.65
CA ARG A 60 16.21 12.01 7.70
C ARG A 60 17.20 11.96 8.85
N ASN A 61 16.71 11.62 10.04
CA ASN A 61 17.54 11.58 11.25
C ASN A 61 18.61 10.48 11.14
N ARG A 62 18.28 9.30 10.58
CA ARG A 62 19.25 8.23 10.33
C ARG A 62 20.33 8.64 9.35
N LEU A 63 19.96 9.25 8.22
CA LEU A 63 20.91 9.71 7.21
C LEU A 63 21.84 10.80 7.78
N PHE A 64 21.29 11.71 8.59
CA PHE A 64 22.06 12.74 9.29
C PHE A 64 23.09 12.14 10.25
N GLU A 65 22.66 11.25 11.14
CA GLU A 65 23.55 10.61 12.12
C GLU A 65 24.67 9.80 11.45
N LYS A 66 24.37 9.11 10.33
CA LYS A 66 25.41 8.46 9.53
C LYS A 66 26.43 9.45 9.00
N SER A 67 25.98 10.55 8.39
CA SER A 67 26.86 11.57 7.80
C SER A 67 27.74 12.31 8.80
N LYS A 68 27.32 12.35 10.07
CA LYS A 68 28.10 12.95 11.17
C LYS A 68 29.27 12.07 11.59
N ASN A 69 29.09 10.74 11.54
CA ASN A 69 30.06 9.77 12.04
C ASN A 69 31.07 9.32 10.97
N SER A 70 30.71 9.41 9.69
CA SER A 70 31.60 9.08 8.57
C SER A 70 31.22 9.86 7.32
N LYS A 71 32.20 10.09 6.45
CA LYS A 71 31.91 10.49 5.07
C LYS A 71 31.18 9.32 4.40
N ILE A 72 29.99 9.59 3.86
CA ILE A 72 29.23 8.60 3.09
C ILE A 72 29.74 8.65 1.65
N ASP A 73 30.25 7.53 1.16
CA ASP A 73 30.56 7.40 -0.26
C ASP A 73 29.28 7.23 -1.08
N PHE A 74 29.40 7.38 -2.40
CA PHE A 74 28.25 7.29 -3.28
C PHE A 74 27.53 5.93 -3.22
N GLU A 75 28.25 4.82 -3.05
CA GLU A 75 27.64 3.49 -3.03
C GLU A 75 26.82 3.27 -1.75
N GLU A 76 27.33 3.69 -0.59
CA GLU A 76 26.58 3.68 0.66
C GLU A 76 25.37 4.62 0.58
N PHE A 77 25.54 5.80 -0.03
CA PHE A 77 24.45 6.73 -0.23
C PHE A 77 23.33 6.14 -1.10
N GLU A 78 23.67 5.44 -2.19
CA GLU A 78 22.70 4.74 -3.03
C GLU A 78 21.91 3.68 -2.26
N LYS A 79 22.57 2.95 -1.35
CA LYS A 79 21.91 1.96 -0.48
C LYS A 79 20.94 2.61 0.48
N GLU A 80 21.29 3.76 1.06
CA GLU A 80 20.36 4.51 1.92
C GLU A 80 19.15 5.02 1.12
N MET A 81 19.37 5.58 -0.07
CA MET A 81 18.30 6.12 -0.91
C MET A 81 17.27 5.08 -1.36
N GLU A 82 17.64 3.79 -1.41
CA GLU A 82 16.74 2.68 -1.78
C GLU A 82 15.43 2.69 -0.98
N GLY A 83 15.49 2.91 0.34
CA GLY A 83 14.28 2.97 1.17
C GLY A 83 13.35 4.10 0.75
N LEU A 84 13.92 5.26 0.40
CA LEU A 84 13.18 6.45 0.01
C LEU A 84 12.57 6.30 -1.39
N LEU A 85 13.29 5.68 -2.32
CA LEU A 85 12.75 5.32 -3.64
C LEU A 85 11.56 4.36 -3.53
N LYS A 86 11.69 3.33 -2.68
CA LYS A 86 10.59 2.40 -2.46
C LYS A 86 9.39 3.09 -1.80
N LEU A 87 9.60 4.03 -0.88
CA LEU A 87 8.52 4.84 -0.31
C LEU A 87 7.79 5.63 -1.39
N TYR A 88 8.53 6.28 -2.28
CA TYR A 88 7.96 6.99 -3.42
C TYR A 88 7.13 6.04 -4.31
N ALA A 89 7.67 4.88 -4.66
CA ALA A 89 6.96 3.89 -5.46
C ALA A 89 5.67 3.41 -4.79
N HIS A 90 5.74 3.10 -3.49
CA HIS A 90 4.60 2.69 -2.70
C HIS A 90 3.49 3.74 -2.71
N LEU A 91 3.81 5.00 -2.41
CA LEU A 91 2.84 6.10 -2.42
C LEU A 91 2.29 6.42 -3.81
N SER A 92 3.11 6.29 -4.85
CA SER A 92 2.68 6.46 -6.25
C SER A 92 1.64 5.41 -6.64
N ILE A 93 1.89 4.14 -6.31
CA ILE A 93 0.96 3.04 -6.60
C ILE A 93 -0.33 3.20 -5.80
N LEU A 94 -0.26 3.54 -4.50
CA LEU A 94 -1.47 3.77 -3.70
C LEU A 94 -2.34 4.92 -4.27
N ARG A 95 -1.72 5.97 -4.81
CA ARG A 95 -2.43 7.04 -5.53
C ARG A 95 -3.09 6.52 -6.82
N GLU A 96 -2.35 5.79 -7.65
CA GLU A 96 -2.89 5.22 -8.90
C GLU A 96 -4.03 4.23 -8.66
N CYS A 97 -3.99 3.54 -7.52
CA CYS A 97 -5.00 2.59 -7.09
C CYS A 97 -6.22 3.24 -6.41
N HIS A 98 -6.29 4.56 -6.33
CA HIS A 98 -7.37 5.30 -5.70
C HIS A 98 -7.66 4.92 -4.24
N VAL A 99 -6.60 4.64 -3.48
CA VAL A 99 -6.69 4.26 -2.05
C VAL A 99 -7.05 5.46 -1.18
N PHE A 100 -6.64 6.66 -1.57
CA PHE A 100 -6.90 7.89 -0.80
C PHE A 100 -8.12 8.63 -1.37
N SER A 101 -8.69 9.54 -0.58
CA SER A 101 -9.70 10.46 -1.11
C SER A 101 -9.07 11.37 -2.16
N GLU A 102 -9.86 11.85 -3.13
CA GLU A 102 -9.36 12.73 -4.20
C GLU A 102 -8.60 13.96 -3.65
N GLY A 103 -9.08 14.54 -2.55
CA GLY A 103 -8.38 15.63 -1.85
C GLY A 103 -7.00 15.22 -1.33
N ALA A 104 -6.91 14.05 -0.69
CA ALA A 104 -5.66 13.51 -0.18
C ALA A 104 -4.70 13.10 -1.31
N GLU A 105 -5.19 12.58 -2.42
CA GLU A 105 -4.37 12.27 -3.60
C GLU A 105 -3.72 13.52 -4.21
N ARG A 106 -4.51 14.60 -4.37
CA ARG A 106 -3.98 15.88 -4.83
C ARG A 106 -2.93 16.42 -3.87
N GLU A 107 -3.20 16.32 -2.57
CA GLU A 107 -2.25 16.72 -1.54
C GLU A 107 -0.95 15.90 -1.58
N LEU A 108 -1.04 14.58 -1.79
CA LEU A 108 0.12 13.69 -1.94
C LEU A 108 0.95 14.06 -3.18
N ASP A 109 0.28 14.33 -4.30
CA ASP A 109 0.94 14.68 -5.55
C ASP A 109 1.69 16.02 -5.46
N VAL A 110 1.01 17.04 -4.93
CA VAL A 110 1.54 18.40 -4.81
C VAL A 110 2.64 18.49 -3.76
N HIS A 111 2.49 17.82 -2.62
CA HIS A 111 3.37 18.01 -1.47
C HIS A 111 4.46 16.95 -1.32
N PHE A 112 4.39 15.85 -2.06
CA PHE A 112 5.39 14.79 -1.97
C PHE A 112 5.86 14.30 -3.33
N LEU A 113 4.97 13.73 -4.16
CA LEU A 113 5.39 13.00 -5.36
C LEU A 113 6.11 13.90 -6.38
N ARG A 114 5.53 15.06 -6.75
CA ARG A 114 6.19 15.99 -7.68
C ARG A 114 7.45 16.64 -7.08
N PRO A 115 7.41 17.18 -5.85
CA PRO A 115 8.62 17.67 -5.17
C PRO A 115 9.77 16.67 -5.18
N PHE A 116 9.48 15.44 -4.76
CA PHE A 116 10.49 14.39 -4.67
C PHE A 116 11.08 14.02 -6.02
N MET A 117 10.24 13.96 -7.07
CA MET A 117 10.74 13.63 -8.42
C MET A 117 11.61 14.72 -9.03
N ARG A 118 11.32 15.99 -8.74
CA ARG A 118 12.22 17.09 -9.11
C ARG A 118 13.55 16.97 -8.40
N PHE A 119 13.53 16.71 -7.09
CA PHE A 119 14.73 16.46 -6.31
C PHE A 119 15.57 15.32 -6.91
N LEU A 120 14.98 14.15 -7.19
CA LEU A 120 15.71 13.04 -7.80
C LEU A 120 16.33 13.42 -9.14
N SER A 121 15.63 14.21 -9.95
CA SER A 121 16.16 14.67 -11.25
C SER A 121 17.34 15.62 -11.10
N GLU A 122 17.37 16.46 -10.08
CA GLU A 122 18.52 17.32 -9.77
C GLU A 122 19.70 16.49 -9.24
N LEU A 123 19.41 15.52 -8.39
CA LEU A 123 20.41 14.61 -7.83
C LEU A 123 21.07 13.76 -8.93
N ASP A 124 20.28 13.26 -9.89
CA ASP A 124 20.80 12.51 -11.05
C ASP A 124 21.76 13.34 -11.90
N LYS A 125 21.51 14.65 -12.04
CA LYS A 125 22.42 15.54 -12.76
C LYS A 125 23.71 15.78 -11.97
N GLU A 126 23.59 16.00 -10.66
CA GLU A 126 24.73 16.32 -9.79
C GLU A 126 25.66 15.11 -9.60
N LEU A 127 25.08 13.93 -9.37
CA LEU A 127 25.80 12.71 -9.04
C LEU A 127 26.04 11.78 -10.24
N ARG A 128 25.51 12.13 -11.42
CA ARG A 128 25.51 11.27 -12.63
C ARG A 128 24.92 9.89 -12.35
N SER A 129 23.80 9.88 -11.64
CA SER A 129 23.07 8.68 -11.20
C SER A 129 21.78 8.45 -12.00
N ASN A 130 21.02 7.40 -11.64
CA ASN A 130 19.76 7.01 -12.28
C ASN A 130 18.61 6.79 -11.28
N PHE A 131 18.55 7.57 -10.21
CA PHE A 131 17.51 7.47 -9.18
C PHE A 131 16.10 7.67 -9.75
N VAL A 132 15.90 8.56 -10.72
CA VAL A 132 14.60 8.78 -11.37
C VAL A 132 14.13 7.52 -12.09
N GLU A 133 15.01 6.89 -12.87
CA GLU A 133 14.70 5.65 -13.59
C GLU A 133 14.39 4.52 -12.61
N ARG A 134 15.22 4.34 -11.58
CA ARG A 134 14.99 3.36 -10.51
C ARG A 134 13.66 3.58 -9.80
N ALA A 135 13.31 4.82 -9.46
CA ALA A 135 12.02 5.14 -8.83
C ALA A 135 10.83 4.76 -9.73
N ARG A 136 10.93 5.05 -11.03
CA ARG A 136 9.90 4.70 -12.02
C ARG A 136 9.79 3.20 -12.21
N GLU A 137 10.91 2.49 -12.27
CA GLU A 137 10.93 1.03 -12.31
C GLU A 137 10.29 0.43 -11.06
N MET A 138 10.61 0.91 -9.86
CA MET A 138 9.98 0.42 -8.64
C MET A 138 8.48 0.67 -8.62
N SER A 139 8.05 1.83 -9.14
CA SER A 139 6.62 2.18 -9.26
C SER A 139 5.91 1.31 -10.31
N SER A 140 6.61 0.88 -11.36
CA SER A 140 6.07 -0.03 -12.37
C SER A 140 6.04 -1.49 -11.89
N ARG A 141 6.91 -1.88 -10.96
CA ARG A 141 6.98 -3.20 -10.29
C ARG A 141 5.87 -3.43 -9.26
N ALA A 142 4.66 -2.90 -9.49
CA ALA A 142 3.50 -3.39 -8.76
C ALA A 142 3.18 -4.83 -9.20
N LEU A 143 2.81 -5.67 -8.24
CA LEU A 143 2.60 -7.09 -8.47
C LEU A 143 1.14 -7.34 -8.82
N ASP A 144 0.93 -7.97 -9.96
CA ASP A 144 -0.38 -8.49 -10.34
C ASP A 144 -0.66 -9.74 -9.51
N VAL A 145 -1.52 -9.57 -8.51
CA VAL A 145 -1.95 -10.61 -7.60
C VAL A 145 -3.28 -11.18 -8.08
N THR A 146 -3.32 -12.50 -8.24
CA THR A 146 -4.57 -13.23 -8.51
C THR A 146 -5.03 -13.92 -7.23
N ILE A 147 -6.21 -13.55 -6.76
CA ILE A 147 -6.88 -14.17 -5.61
C ILE A 147 -7.96 -15.10 -6.15
N LYS A 148 -7.76 -16.42 -6.02
CA LYS A 148 -8.75 -17.42 -6.43
C LYS A 148 -9.55 -17.88 -5.23
N VAL A 149 -10.87 -17.71 -5.29
CA VAL A 149 -11.81 -18.20 -4.29
C VAL A 149 -12.46 -19.47 -4.81
N THR A 150 -12.21 -20.58 -4.13
CA THR A 150 -12.80 -21.89 -4.45
C THR A 150 -13.62 -22.40 -3.29
N ASN A 151 -14.65 -23.19 -3.56
CA ASN A 151 -15.36 -23.89 -2.50
C ASN A 151 -14.58 -25.12 -2.00
N ALA A 152 -15.11 -25.84 -1.02
CA ALA A 152 -14.50 -27.05 -0.46
C ALA A 152 -14.21 -28.17 -1.49
N PHE A 153 -14.86 -28.13 -2.66
CA PHE A 153 -14.70 -29.09 -3.75
C PHE A 153 -13.78 -28.57 -4.88
N GLY A 154 -13.15 -27.40 -4.70
CA GLY A 154 -12.29 -26.79 -5.71
C GLY A 154 -13.05 -26.08 -6.83
N LEU A 155 -14.37 -25.90 -6.72
CA LEU A 155 -15.17 -25.18 -7.71
C LEU A 155 -15.04 -23.67 -7.50
N PRO A 156 -15.00 -22.86 -8.58
CA PRO A 156 -14.90 -21.41 -8.47
C PRO A 156 -16.14 -20.81 -7.81
N VAL A 157 -15.93 -19.78 -6.99
CA VAL A 157 -17.01 -19.01 -6.35
C VAL A 157 -17.06 -17.62 -6.97
N PRO A 158 -18.00 -17.34 -7.90
CA PRO A 158 -18.16 -16.01 -8.49
C PRO A 158 -18.82 -15.04 -7.51
N ASP A 159 -18.67 -13.74 -7.76
CA ASP A 159 -19.24 -12.63 -6.97
C ASP A 159 -18.87 -12.64 -5.48
N ALA A 160 -17.81 -13.37 -5.11
CA ALA A 160 -17.29 -13.35 -3.76
C ALA A 160 -16.61 -12.00 -3.49
N GLU A 161 -17.09 -11.29 -2.46
CA GLU A 161 -16.47 -10.04 -2.03
C GLU A 161 -15.14 -10.33 -1.33
N VAL A 162 -14.05 -9.88 -1.96
CA VAL A 162 -12.68 -9.99 -1.48
C VAL A 162 -12.21 -8.62 -1.03
N GLN A 163 -11.79 -8.52 0.23
CA GLN A 163 -11.18 -7.33 0.79
C GLN A 163 -9.68 -7.56 0.95
N VAL A 164 -8.89 -6.59 0.51
CA VAL A 164 -7.43 -6.60 0.67
C VAL A 164 -7.05 -5.45 1.59
N SER A 165 -6.35 -5.76 2.67
CA SER A 165 -5.91 -4.81 3.68
C SER A 165 -4.39 -4.89 3.83
N TYR A 166 -3.72 -3.76 4.01
CA TYR A 166 -2.29 -3.76 4.30
C TYR A 166 -2.04 -3.92 5.80
N VAL A 167 -1.11 -4.81 6.14
CA VAL A 167 -0.70 -5.12 7.50
C VAL A 167 0.78 -4.82 7.64
N ARG A 168 1.10 -3.65 8.18
CA ARG A 168 2.50 -3.26 8.46
C ARG A 168 3.12 -4.11 9.56
N LEU A 169 2.40 -4.31 10.66
CA LEU A 169 2.87 -5.04 11.84
C LEU A 169 1.96 -6.25 12.11
N PRO A 170 2.51 -7.44 12.40
CA PRO A 170 1.71 -8.64 12.65
C PRO A 170 0.67 -8.49 13.76
N GLN A 171 0.93 -7.65 14.77
CA GLN A 171 0.02 -7.42 15.89
C GLN A 171 -1.23 -6.61 15.49
N LEU A 172 -1.20 -5.91 14.34
CA LEU A 172 -2.28 -5.05 13.85
C LEU A 172 -3.21 -5.76 12.86
N ARG A 173 -3.08 -7.09 12.68
CA ARG A 173 -3.85 -7.87 11.70
C ARG A 173 -5.35 -7.70 11.80
N GLU A 174 -5.90 -7.63 13.02
CA GLU A 174 -7.35 -7.48 13.23
C GLU A 174 -7.80 -6.03 13.04
N VAL A 175 -6.94 -5.05 13.33
CA VAL A 175 -7.23 -3.63 13.12
C VAL A 175 -7.28 -3.30 11.63
N ALA A 176 -6.41 -3.91 10.82
CA ALA A 176 -6.37 -3.71 9.38
C ALA A 176 -7.69 -4.07 8.68
N LYS A 177 -8.46 -5.01 9.23
CA LYS A 177 -9.78 -5.40 8.71
C LYS A 177 -10.76 -4.23 8.60
N ALA A 178 -10.66 -3.25 9.50
CA ALA A 178 -11.53 -2.08 9.50
C ALA A 178 -11.18 -1.08 8.38
N TYR A 179 -10.00 -1.22 7.77
CA TYR A 179 -9.44 -0.27 6.79
C TYR A 179 -8.96 -1.03 5.54
N PRO A 180 -9.88 -1.66 4.78
CA PRO A 180 -9.52 -2.34 3.55
C PRO A 180 -8.98 -1.32 2.53
N LEU A 181 -7.85 -1.64 1.91
CA LEU A 181 -7.31 -0.88 0.78
C LEU A 181 -8.17 -1.07 -0.47
N PHE A 182 -8.65 -2.30 -0.66
CA PHE A 182 -9.42 -2.68 -1.83
C PHE A 182 -10.60 -3.55 -1.44
N THR A 183 -11.71 -3.38 -2.15
CA THR A 183 -12.84 -4.29 -2.11
C THR A 183 -13.18 -4.66 -3.55
N LEU A 184 -13.10 -5.95 -3.86
CA LEU A 184 -13.22 -6.53 -5.19
C LEU A 184 -14.30 -7.61 -5.17
N LYS A 185 -14.81 -7.98 -6.35
CA LYS A 185 -15.60 -9.21 -6.52
C LYS A 185 -14.86 -10.17 -7.43
N THR A 186 -15.00 -11.47 -7.18
CA THR A 186 -14.48 -12.50 -8.08
C THR A 186 -15.29 -12.60 -9.36
N ASP A 187 -14.61 -12.85 -10.48
CA ASP A 187 -15.21 -13.13 -11.79
C ASP A 187 -15.88 -14.52 -11.84
N GLU A 188 -16.43 -14.90 -12.99
CA GLU A 188 -17.06 -16.21 -13.22
C GLU A 188 -16.12 -17.40 -12.96
N THR A 189 -14.81 -17.17 -13.03
CA THR A 189 -13.78 -18.18 -12.74
C THR A 189 -13.36 -18.22 -11.27
N GLY A 190 -14.04 -17.44 -10.42
CA GLY A 190 -13.73 -17.32 -9.00
C GLY A 190 -12.45 -16.53 -8.74
N CYS A 191 -11.96 -15.75 -9.72
CA CYS A 191 -10.73 -14.98 -9.60
C CYS A 191 -11.01 -13.50 -9.38
N ALA A 192 -10.28 -12.88 -8.44
CA ALA A 192 -10.15 -11.44 -8.33
C ALA A 192 -8.69 -11.07 -8.65
N ARG A 193 -8.48 -10.23 -9.67
CA ARG A 193 -7.14 -9.77 -10.07
C ARG A 193 -6.95 -8.34 -9.57
N ILE A 194 -5.81 -8.08 -8.95
CA ILE A 194 -5.49 -6.79 -8.36
C ILE A 194 -4.01 -6.51 -8.49
N ARG A 195 -3.67 -5.24 -8.74
CA ARG A 195 -2.30 -4.78 -8.74
C ARG A 195 -1.96 -4.21 -7.37
N LEU A 196 -1.01 -4.83 -6.66
CA LEU A 196 -0.61 -4.44 -5.31
C LEU A 196 0.81 -3.87 -5.31
N PRO A 197 1.08 -2.79 -4.55
CA PRO A 197 2.45 -2.35 -4.36
C PRO A 197 3.25 -3.41 -3.63
N GLN A 198 4.53 -3.54 -3.94
CA GLN A 198 5.42 -4.31 -3.07
C GLN A 198 5.49 -3.59 -1.70
N PRO A 199 5.14 -4.26 -0.59
CA PRO A 199 5.17 -3.64 0.72
C PRO A 199 6.62 -3.37 1.12
N LEU A 200 6.87 -2.20 1.71
CA LEU A 200 8.18 -1.84 2.29
C LEU A 200 8.52 -2.73 3.50
N GLU A 201 7.48 -2.99 4.30
CA GLU A 201 7.47 -3.80 5.52
C GLU A 201 6.10 -4.47 5.63
N GLY A 202 6.02 -5.65 6.26
CA GLY A 202 4.74 -6.34 6.45
C GLY A 202 4.19 -7.01 5.18
N GLY A 203 2.86 -7.15 5.08
CA GLY A 203 2.22 -7.88 3.98
C GLY A 203 0.75 -7.52 3.79
N TYR A 204 0.03 -8.24 2.93
CA TYR A 204 -1.41 -8.05 2.77
C TYR A 204 -2.21 -9.14 3.45
N ARG A 205 -3.31 -8.72 4.05
CA ARG A 205 -4.37 -9.58 4.54
C ARG A 205 -5.49 -9.59 3.50
N ILE A 206 -6.01 -10.76 3.20
CA ILE A 206 -7.10 -10.98 2.26
C ILE A 206 -8.27 -11.60 3.04
N ASP A 207 -9.41 -10.92 3.07
CA ASP A 207 -10.62 -11.39 3.72
C ASP A 207 -11.74 -11.63 2.69
N VAL A 208 -12.36 -12.80 2.71
CA VAL A 208 -13.53 -13.13 1.87
C VAL A 208 -14.78 -13.00 2.73
N LYS A 209 -15.42 -11.82 2.69
CA LYS A 209 -16.40 -11.36 3.69
C LYS A 209 -17.56 -12.33 3.92
N LYS A 210 -18.23 -12.75 2.85
CA LYS A 210 -19.44 -13.59 2.91
C LYS A 210 -19.21 -14.92 3.63
N TYR A 211 -17.97 -15.42 3.62
CA TYR A 211 -17.63 -16.73 4.16
C TYR A 211 -16.76 -16.65 5.42
N GLY A 212 -16.42 -15.44 5.89
CA GLY A 212 -15.58 -15.22 7.07
C GLY A 212 -14.20 -15.88 6.97
N LYS A 213 -13.66 -16.05 5.76
CA LYS A 213 -12.34 -16.66 5.53
C LYS A 213 -11.28 -15.60 5.33
N THR A 214 -10.08 -15.88 5.84
CA THR A 214 -8.93 -15.00 5.76
C THR A 214 -7.74 -15.77 5.22
N ALA A 215 -6.96 -15.12 4.36
CA ALA A 215 -5.65 -15.54 3.91
C ALA A 215 -4.65 -14.39 4.10
N PHE A 216 -3.37 -14.71 4.14
CA PHE A 216 -2.30 -13.72 4.25
C PHE A 216 -1.33 -13.92 3.09
N LEU A 217 -0.95 -12.81 2.47
CA LEU A 217 0.01 -12.77 1.38
C LEU A 217 1.24 -11.99 1.82
N ASP A 218 2.35 -12.70 1.92
CA ASP A 218 3.66 -12.09 1.96
C ASP A 218 4.15 -11.91 0.52
N VAL A 219 4.07 -10.67 0.05
CA VAL A 219 4.25 -10.28 -1.35
C VAL A 219 5.68 -10.47 -1.84
N GLY A 220 6.64 -10.70 -0.94
CA GLY A 220 8.00 -11.08 -1.31
C GLY A 220 8.11 -12.43 -2.04
N SER A 221 7.06 -13.25 -2.07
CA SER A 221 7.17 -14.66 -2.46
C SER A 221 6.10 -15.22 -3.41
N CYS A 222 4.97 -14.53 -3.64
CA CYS A 222 3.90 -15.10 -4.46
C CYS A 222 2.91 -14.06 -5.02
N ASN A 223 2.49 -14.29 -6.27
CA ASN A 223 1.56 -13.46 -7.04
C ASN A 223 0.17 -14.12 -7.12
N TYR A 224 -0.02 -15.22 -6.40
CA TYR A 224 -1.23 -16.03 -6.44
C TYR A 224 -1.61 -16.47 -5.03
N VAL A 225 -2.90 -16.34 -4.71
CA VAL A 225 -3.46 -16.77 -3.43
C VAL A 225 -4.72 -17.56 -3.69
N GLU A 226 -4.79 -18.79 -3.19
CA GLU A 226 -6.03 -19.56 -3.19
C GLU A 226 -6.68 -19.54 -1.81
N VAL A 227 -7.96 -19.14 -1.77
CA VAL A 227 -8.77 -19.11 -0.55
C VAL A 227 -9.92 -20.10 -0.69
N LYS A 228 -9.90 -21.16 0.13
CA LYS A 228 -10.98 -22.15 0.19
C LYS A 228 -12.08 -21.70 1.14
N VAL A 229 -13.30 -21.58 0.62
CA VAL A 229 -14.52 -21.21 1.35
C VAL A 229 -15.51 -22.35 1.41
N PHE A 230 -16.46 -22.30 2.35
CA PHE A 230 -17.55 -23.27 2.40
C PHE A 230 -18.79 -22.67 1.73
N ASP A 231 -18.98 -23.00 0.45
CA ASP A 231 -20.13 -22.57 -0.34
C ASP A 231 -20.86 -23.77 -0.97
N LEU A 232 -22.13 -23.95 -0.59
CA LEU A 232 -23.01 -25.02 -1.06
C LEU A 232 -23.85 -24.64 -2.28
N SER A 233 -23.85 -23.36 -2.70
CA SER A 233 -24.66 -22.90 -3.83
C SER A 233 -24.29 -23.58 -5.16
N GLY A 234 -23.00 -23.93 -5.34
CA GLY A 234 -22.52 -24.72 -6.48
C GLY A 234 -22.91 -26.21 -6.45
N LEU A 235 -23.34 -26.74 -5.30
CA LEU A 235 -23.81 -28.13 -5.21
C LEU A 235 -25.16 -28.27 -5.92
N PHE A 236 -26.06 -27.31 -5.75
CA PHE A 236 -27.40 -27.34 -6.36
C PHE A 236 -27.37 -27.21 -7.88
N SER A 237 -26.41 -26.48 -8.45
CA SER A 237 -26.24 -26.39 -9.92
C SER A 237 -25.70 -27.70 -10.51
N LEU A 238 -24.79 -28.39 -9.80
CA LEU A 238 -24.31 -29.73 -10.17
C LEU A 238 -25.41 -30.80 -10.06
N PHE A 239 -26.23 -30.74 -9.01
CA PHE A 239 -27.40 -31.61 -8.87
C PHE A 239 -28.41 -31.36 -10.00
N LYS A 240 -28.73 -30.10 -10.33
CA LYS A 240 -29.61 -29.77 -11.47
C LYS A 240 -29.04 -30.25 -12.81
N ARG A 241 -27.74 -30.09 -13.06
CA ARG A 241 -27.08 -30.60 -14.29
C ARG A 241 -27.08 -32.13 -14.37
N LYS A 242 -26.86 -32.84 -13.26
CA LYS A 242 -26.93 -34.31 -13.22
C LYS A 242 -28.36 -34.80 -13.43
N ILE A 243 -29.35 -34.17 -12.80
CA ILE A 243 -30.77 -34.53 -12.98
C ILE A 243 -31.23 -34.24 -14.41
N SER A 244 -30.84 -33.10 -15.00
CA SER A 244 -31.13 -32.77 -16.41
C SER A 244 -30.54 -33.78 -17.40
N LYS A 245 -29.28 -34.21 -17.21
CA LYS A 245 -28.67 -35.28 -18.03
C LYS A 245 -29.31 -36.66 -17.82
N PHE A 246 -29.91 -36.90 -16.66
CA PHE A 246 -30.60 -38.14 -16.36
C PHE A 246 -32.00 -38.15 -17.01
N MET A 247 -32.71 -37.02 -16.96
CA MET A 247 -34.03 -36.87 -17.58
C MET A 247 -34.00 -36.73 -19.11
N SER A 248 -32.86 -36.38 -19.71
CA SER A 248 -32.71 -36.40 -21.18
C SER A 248 -32.35 -37.78 -21.75
N LYS A 249 -32.22 -38.79 -20.89
CA LYS A 249 -31.87 -40.19 -21.25
C LYS A 249 -32.99 -41.19 -20.93
N VAL A 250 -34.12 -40.71 -20.40
CA VAL A 250 -35.38 -41.46 -20.23
C VAL A 250 -36.32 -40.99 -21.33
#